data_AF-A0A7J8SGI3-F1
#
_entry.id   AF-A0A7J8SGI3-F1
#
_cell.length_a   1.000
_cell.length_b   1.000
_cell.length_c   1.000
_cell.angle_alpha   90.00
_cell.angle_beta   90.00
_cell.angle_gamma   90.00
#
_symmetry.space_group_name_H-M   'P 1'
#
loop_
_entity.id
_entity.type
_entity.pdbx_description
1 polymer ?
#
loop_
_entity_poly.entity_id
_entity_poly.type
_entity_poly.pdbx_seq_one_letter_code
_entity_poly.pdbx_strand_id
1 'polypeptide(L)'
;MVTDPIDNAADPKPGTLRHAVTQNGPLWITFKVSMTIKLQQELIVTSDKTTIDARGANVEICNGAGFTIQFTKNIIIHGLQIHHIIPAKGGKIKDGENHHGLRGDSDGDGVSLFGATNVWLDCLSLHHCTDGLIDVAKGSTAITISNCHFTDHNDVMLFGSSDPYNADKKMQVTIALNHFGNGLVERMPK
;
A
#
# COMPACT_ATOMS: atom_id res chain seq x y z
N MET A 1 12.81 -7.45 10.58
CA MET A 1 11.66 -8.11 11.22
C MET A 1 10.91 -7.09 12.07
N VAL A 2 9.59 -7.01 11.91
CA VAL A 2 8.67 -6.17 12.68
C VAL A 2 8.26 -6.93 13.94
N THR A 3 8.35 -6.25 15.07
CA THR A 3 8.07 -6.80 16.41
C THR A 3 7.10 -5.96 17.21
N ASP A 4 6.83 -4.73 16.78
CA ASP A 4 5.99 -3.76 17.46
C ASP A 4 4.94 -3.23 16.47
N PRO A 5 3.62 -3.39 16.77
CA PRO A 5 2.56 -2.90 15.90
C PRO A 5 2.29 -1.40 16.04
N ILE A 6 2.93 -0.70 16.99
CA ILE A 6 2.71 0.72 17.20
C ILE A 6 3.25 1.51 16.01
N ASP A 7 2.43 2.46 15.54
CA ASP A 7 2.86 3.44 14.54
C ASP A 7 3.08 4.81 15.17
N ASN A 8 4.18 5.46 14.78
CA ASN A 8 4.41 6.88 14.98
C ASN A 8 4.80 7.47 13.62
N ALA A 9 3.92 8.30 13.06
CA ALA A 9 4.09 8.82 11.71
C ALA A 9 5.38 9.62 11.54
N ALA A 10 5.79 10.40 12.54
CA ALA A 10 6.92 11.32 12.45
C ALA A 10 8.24 10.71 12.96
N ASP A 11 8.18 9.89 14.00
CA ASP A 11 9.36 9.32 14.68
C ASP A 11 9.17 7.80 14.94
N PRO A 12 9.22 6.98 13.88
CA PRO A 12 9.03 5.55 14.01
C PRO A 12 10.25 4.88 14.65
N LYS A 13 9.99 4.02 15.65
CA LYS A 13 11.06 3.31 16.36
C LYS A 13 11.51 2.04 15.61
N PRO A 14 12.79 1.64 15.74
CA PRO A 14 13.23 0.33 15.28
C PRO A 14 12.33 -0.79 15.79
N GLY A 15 11.98 -1.74 14.91
CA GLY A 15 11.03 -2.82 15.22
C GLY A 15 9.59 -2.54 14.78
N THR A 16 9.26 -1.31 14.38
CA THR A 16 7.95 -0.97 13.77
C THR A 16 7.97 -1.14 12.25
N LEU A 17 6.78 -1.31 11.65
CA LEU A 17 6.64 -1.39 10.20
C LEU A 17 7.12 -0.11 9.50
N ARG A 18 6.71 1.07 9.99
CA ARG A 18 7.10 2.36 9.40
C ARG A 18 8.60 2.55 9.37
N HIS A 19 9.29 2.25 10.48
CA HIS A 19 10.74 2.33 10.50
C HIS A 19 11.35 1.43 9.41
N ALA A 20 10.88 0.18 9.29
CA ALA A 20 11.42 -0.78 8.34
C ALA A 20 11.23 -0.36 6.88
N VAL A 21 10.03 0.13 6.50
CA VAL A 21 9.73 0.50 5.10
C VAL A 21 10.39 1.79 4.65
N THR A 22 10.90 2.61 5.57
CA THR A 22 11.59 3.88 5.23
C THR A 22 13.11 3.75 5.15
N GLN A 23 13.70 2.62 5.55
CA GLN A 23 15.16 2.44 5.50
C GLN A 23 15.68 2.44 4.06
N ASN A 24 16.92 2.87 3.86
CA ASN A 24 17.56 2.77 2.56
C ASN A 24 17.99 1.33 2.24
N GLY A 25 18.00 1.03 0.94
CA GLY A 25 18.49 -0.24 0.42
C GLY A 25 17.51 -1.42 0.53
N PRO A 26 17.92 -2.57 -0.04
CA PRO A 26 17.13 -3.80 -0.10
C PRO A 26 16.86 -4.37 1.27
N LEU A 27 15.58 -4.51 1.62
CA LEU A 27 15.13 -5.18 2.84
C LEU A 27 14.03 -6.20 2.56
N TRP A 28 14.12 -7.32 3.29
CA TRP A 28 13.04 -8.29 3.45
C TRP A 28 12.40 -8.09 4.83
N ILE A 29 11.19 -7.54 4.85
CA ILE A 29 10.46 -7.17 6.06
C ILE A 29 9.47 -8.28 6.38
N THR A 30 9.79 -9.08 7.40
CA THR A 30 8.88 -10.09 7.97
C THR A 30 8.29 -9.65 9.29
N PHE A 31 7.27 -10.36 9.78
CA PHE A 31 6.60 -10.11 11.06
C PHE A 31 6.87 -11.22 12.05
N LYS A 32 7.21 -10.88 13.30
CA LYS A 32 7.56 -11.86 14.34
C LYS A 32 6.36 -12.68 14.80
N VAL A 33 5.19 -12.07 14.85
CA VAL A 33 3.93 -12.63 15.32
C VAL A 33 2.77 -12.01 14.54
N SER A 34 1.59 -12.64 14.59
CA SER A 34 0.35 -12.01 14.13
C SER A 34 0.13 -10.69 14.85
N MET A 35 -0.28 -9.66 14.12
CA MET A 35 -0.49 -8.33 14.68
C MET A 35 -1.45 -7.49 13.86
N THR A 36 -2.14 -6.58 14.53
CA THR A 36 -2.98 -5.56 13.91
C THR A 36 -2.28 -4.21 14.06
N ILE A 37 -2.00 -3.55 12.94
CA ILE A 37 -1.29 -2.28 12.87
C ILE A 37 -2.27 -1.20 12.42
N LYS A 38 -2.41 -0.18 13.27
CA LYS A 38 -3.17 1.03 12.95
C LYS A 38 -2.21 2.15 12.59
N LEU A 39 -2.15 2.48 11.30
CA LEU A 39 -1.31 3.56 10.79
C LEU A 39 -1.93 4.92 11.15
N GLN A 40 -1.14 5.81 11.76
CA GLN A 40 -1.57 7.15 12.14
C GLN A 40 -1.78 8.06 10.91
N GLN A 41 -0.95 7.85 9.90
CA GLN A 41 -0.92 8.58 8.64
C GLN A 41 -0.47 7.62 7.53
N GLU A 42 -0.61 8.01 6.27
CA GLU A 42 -0.21 7.17 5.15
C GLU A 42 1.22 6.61 5.31
N LEU A 43 1.40 5.36 4.92
CA LEU A 43 2.67 4.65 5.05
C LEU A 43 3.46 4.75 3.74
N ILE A 44 4.44 5.65 3.74
CA ILE A 44 5.34 5.84 2.59
C ILE A 44 6.37 4.71 2.55
N VAL A 45 6.45 4.01 1.42
CA VAL A 45 7.40 2.92 1.20
C VAL A 45 8.52 3.39 0.27
N THR A 46 9.77 3.37 0.75
CA THR A 46 10.94 3.74 -0.06
C THR A 46 11.30 2.65 -1.06
N SER A 47 12.10 2.98 -2.08
CA SER A 47 12.54 2.04 -3.11
C SER A 47 13.29 0.83 -2.55
N ASP A 48 13.36 -0.21 -3.37
CA ASP A 48 14.14 -1.43 -3.13
C ASP A 48 13.71 -2.08 -1.82
N LYS A 49 12.41 -2.35 -1.68
CA LYS A 49 11.91 -3.23 -0.63
C LYS A 49 11.68 -4.57 -1.26
N THR A 50 12.66 -5.45 -1.12
CA THR A 50 12.64 -6.78 -1.72
C THR A 50 11.31 -7.46 -1.40
N THR A 51 10.82 -7.42 -0.15
CA THR A 51 9.45 -7.85 0.19
C THR A 51 8.97 -7.29 1.54
N ILE A 52 7.69 -6.92 1.64
CA ILE A 52 6.92 -6.87 2.89
C ILE A 52 6.10 -8.18 2.95
N ASP A 53 6.51 -9.10 3.80
CA ASP A 53 6.11 -10.51 3.76
C ASP A 53 5.44 -10.93 5.06
N ALA A 54 4.13 -11.13 5.01
CA ALA A 54 3.33 -11.59 6.14
C ALA A 54 3.16 -13.10 6.23
N ARG A 55 3.86 -13.91 5.40
CA ARG A 55 3.77 -15.37 5.54
C ARG A 55 4.19 -15.82 6.93
N GLY A 56 3.38 -16.71 7.51
CA GLY A 56 3.60 -17.23 8.87
C GLY A 56 3.00 -16.38 10.00
N ALA A 57 2.38 -15.24 9.69
CA ALA A 57 1.68 -14.40 10.67
C ALA A 57 0.38 -13.84 10.06
N ASN A 58 -0.67 -13.67 10.86
CA ASN A 58 -1.84 -12.91 10.42
C ASN A 58 -1.59 -11.42 10.69
N VAL A 59 -1.37 -10.63 9.63
CA VAL A 59 -1.03 -9.21 9.73
C VAL A 59 -2.11 -8.37 9.10
N GLU A 60 -2.75 -7.56 9.93
CA GLU A 60 -3.86 -6.68 9.54
C GLU A 60 -3.41 -5.22 9.59
N ILE A 61 -3.65 -4.47 8.53
CA ILE A 61 -3.47 -3.02 8.45
C ILE A 61 -4.86 -2.41 8.38
N CYS A 62 -5.31 -1.77 9.47
CA CYS A 62 -6.70 -1.37 9.57
C CYS A 62 -6.98 -0.20 10.51
N ASN A 63 -8.19 0.37 10.39
CA ASN A 63 -8.73 1.43 11.26
C ASN A 63 -7.86 2.70 11.31
N GLY A 64 -7.06 2.92 10.27
CA GLY A 64 -6.09 3.99 10.11
C GLY A 64 -5.85 4.25 8.62
N ALA A 65 -4.73 4.87 8.28
CA ALA A 65 -4.39 5.18 6.89
C ALA A 65 -3.84 3.97 6.12
N GLY A 66 -3.76 4.09 4.79
CA GLY A 66 -3.26 3.05 3.88
C GLY A 66 -1.78 3.18 3.49
N PHE A 67 -1.37 2.39 2.48
CA PHE A 67 -0.03 2.43 1.91
C PHE A 67 0.06 3.44 0.77
N THR A 68 1.19 4.15 0.71
CA THR A 68 1.52 5.04 -0.41
C THR A 68 2.89 4.67 -0.97
N ILE A 69 2.91 4.20 -2.21
CA ILE A 69 4.12 3.91 -2.98
C ILE A 69 4.27 5.00 -4.03
N GLN A 70 5.09 6.00 -3.72
CA GLN A 70 5.20 7.21 -4.54
C GLN A 70 6.63 7.43 -5.04
N PHE A 71 6.80 7.53 -6.36
CA PHE A 71 8.06 7.75 -7.05
C PHE A 71 9.17 6.76 -6.64
N THR A 72 8.76 5.55 -6.26
CA THR A 72 9.65 4.47 -5.79
C THR A 72 9.49 3.23 -6.66
N LYS A 73 10.47 2.33 -6.56
CA LYS A 73 10.55 1.15 -7.42
C LYS A 73 10.97 -0.10 -6.67
N ASN A 74 10.73 -1.26 -7.29
CA ASN A 74 11.18 -2.57 -6.82
C ASN A 74 10.60 -2.89 -5.42
N ILE A 75 9.28 -3.02 -5.35
CA ILE A 75 8.55 -3.28 -4.09
C ILE A 75 7.65 -4.50 -4.27
N ILE A 76 7.68 -5.42 -3.30
CA ILE A 76 6.72 -6.52 -3.21
C ILE A 76 5.95 -6.39 -1.89
N ILE A 77 4.62 -6.42 -1.94
CA ILE A 77 3.75 -6.52 -0.76
C ILE A 77 2.99 -7.83 -0.85
N HIS A 78 3.16 -8.69 0.16
CA HIS A 78 2.64 -10.05 0.12
C HIS A 78 1.97 -10.47 1.43
N GLY A 79 0.76 -11.03 1.32
CA GLY A 79 0.07 -11.72 2.41
C GLY A 79 -0.59 -10.84 3.47
N LEU A 80 -0.68 -9.53 3.26
CA LEU A 80 -1.32 -8.61 4.21
C LEU A 80 -2.85 -8.60 4.07
N GLN A 81 -3.54 -8.37 5.17
CA GLN A 81 -4.95 -7.98 5.19
C GLN A 81 -5.04 -6.47 5.37
N ILE A 82 -5.66 -5.76 4.42
CA ILE A 82 -5.77 -4.30 4.40
C ILE A 82 -7.25 -3.94 4.35
N HIS A 83 -7.78 -3.33 5.41
CA HIS A 83 -9.22 -3.07 5.48
C HIS A 83 -9.57 -1.95 6.43
N HIS A 84 -10.79 -1.40 6.31
CA HIS A 84 -11.27 -0.32 7.19
C HIS A 84 -10.28 0.87 7.18
N ILE A 85 -9.73 1.16 6.01
CA ILE A 85 -8.82 2.27 5.82
C ILE A 85 -9.63 3.56 5.76
N ILE A 86 -9.18 4.56 6.50
CA ILE A 86 -9.85 5.85 6.66
C ILE A 86 -8.94 7.00 6.22
N PRO A 87 -9.52 8.13 5.78
CA PRO A 87 -8.78 9.34 5.49
C PRO A 87 -7.97 9.81 6.71
N ALA A 88 -6.77 10.30 6.48
CA ALA A 88 -5.92 10.89 7.50
C ALA A 88 -5.60 12.34 7.13
N LYS A 89 -5.40 13.20 8.14
CA LYS A 89 -5.25 14.66 7.99
C LYS A 89 -3.86 15.11 7.47
N GLY A 90 -3.01 14.17 7.09
CA GLY A 90 -1.62 14.44 6.78
C GLY A 90 -0.83 14.94 7.99
N GLY A 91 0.31 15.57 7.70
CA GLY A 91 1.24 16.09 8.70
C GLY A 91 2.69 15.74 8.39
N LYS A 92 3.54 15.82 9.41
CA LYS A 92 4.95 15.45 9.29
C LYS A 92 5.08 13.92 9.33
N ILE A 93 5.54 13.32 8.24
CA ILE A 93 5.63 11.87 8.07
C ILE A 93 7.06 11.46 7.73
N LYS A 94 7.52 10.34 8.29
CA LYS A 94 8.72 9.63 7.88
C LYS A 94 8.50 9.02 6.50
N ASP A 95 9.17 9.58 5.50
CA ASP A 95 9.11 9.18 4.09
C ASP A 95 10.48 8.74 3.53
N GLY A 96 11.52 8.76 4.37
CA GLY A 96 12.84 8.19 4.09
C GLY A 96 13.70 8.11 5.34
N GLU A 97 14.79 7.33 5.29
CA GLU A 97 15.65 7.05 6.46
C GLU A 97 16.13 8.33 7.16
N ASN A 98 16.51 9.33 6.36
CA ASN A 98 17.03 10.62 6.84
C ASN A 98 16.13 11.80 6.44
N HIS A 99 14.87 11.54 6.08
CA HIS A 99 13.94 12.56 5.59
C HIS A 99 12.59 12.49 6.29
N HIS A 100 11.96 13.66 6.45
CA HIS A 100 10.57 13.79 6.86
C HIS A 100 9.89 14.73 5.87
N GLY A 101 8.79 14.27 5.27
CA GLY A 101 7.96 15.06 4.38
C GLY A 101 6.78 15.68 5.12
N LEU A 102 6.33 16.85 4.66
CA LEU A 102 5.01 17.37 5.02
C LEU A 102 4.01 16.85 3.99
N ARG A 103 2.98 16.16 4.47
CA ARG A 103 1.97 15.47 3.64
C ARG A 103 0.60 16.08 3.89
N GLY A 104 -0.22 16.12 2.84
CA GLY A 104 -1.61 16.57 2.91
C GLY A 104 -2.55 15.45 3.35
N ASP A 105 -3.85 15.73 3.29
CA ASP A 105 -4.88 14.73 3.58
C ASP A 105 -4.77 13.53 2.61
N SER A 106 -4.99 12.32 3.13
CA SER A 106 -5.06 11.09 2.33
C SER A 106 -6.52 10.69 2.11
N ASP A 107 -6.85 10.17 0.93
CA ASP A 107 -8.23 9.89 0.53
C ASP A 107 -8.84 8.65 1.22
N GLY A 108 -8.01 7.76 1.75
CA GLY A 108 -8.43 6.55 2.45
C GLY A 108 -8.42 5.29 1.58
N ASP A 109 -7.56 5.26 0.57
CA ASP A 109 -7.28 4.07 -0.23
C ASP A 109 -6.53 3.00 0.56
N GLY A 110 -6.75 1.73 0.21
CA GLY A 110 -5.93 0.63 0.73
C GLY A 110 -4.45 0.75 0.36
N VAL A 111 -4.17 0.80 -0.95
CA VAL A 111 -2.83 0.93 -1.52
C VAL A 111 -2.84 1.90 -2.70
N SER A 112 -2.12 3.02 -2.60
CA SER A 112 -1.98 3.99 -3.68
C SER A 112 -0.57 3.95 -4.30
N LEU A 113 -0.51 3.85 -5.63
CA LEU A 113 0.70 3.74 -6.46
C LEU A 113 0.83 4.96 -7.38
N PHE A 114 1.75 5.86 -7.05
CA PHE A 114 1.95 7.12 -7.77
C PHE A 114 3.33 7.21 -8.41
N GLY A 115 3.41 7.10 -9.73
CA GLY A 115 4.71 7.08 -10.44
C GLY A 115 5.62 5.94 -10.00
N ALA A 116 5.04 4.83 -9.54
CA ALA A 116 5.73 3.65 -9.07
C ALA A 116 6.16 2.75 -10.23
N THR A 117 7.23 1.97 -10.08
CA THR A 117 7.68 1.04 -11.13
C THR A 117 8.18 -0.27 -10.55
N ASN A 118 7.87 -1.39 -11.21
CA ASN A 118 8.24 -2.74 -10.73
C ASN A 118 7.67 -3.00 -9.32
N VAL A 119 6.34 -3.02 -9.23
CA VAL A 119 5.64 -3.34 -7.98
C VAL A 119 4.82 -4.60 -8.14
N TRP A 120 4.88 -5.48 -7.15
CA TRP A 120 4.06 -6.68 -7.10
C TRP A 120 3.22 -6.69 -5.82
N LEU A 121 1.91 -6.63 -5.98
CA LEU A 121 0.93 -6.80 -4.91
C LEU A 121 0.38 -8.23 -5.04
N ASP A 122 0.63 -9.07 -4.04
CA ASP A 122 0.34 -10.51 -4.12
C ASP A 122 -0.32 -11.06 -2.87
N CYS A 123 -1.28 -11.97 -3.03
CA CYS A 123 -1.95 -12.65 -1.91
C CYS A 123 -2.50 -11.69 -0.84
N LEU A 124 -2.92 -10.50 -1.25
CA LEU A 124 -3.48 -9.51 -0.32
C LEU A 124 -4.98 -9.77 -0.13
N SER A 125 -5.51 -9.49 1.05
CA SER A 125 -6.95 -9.44 1.32
C SER A 125 -7.37 -7.99 1.52
N LEU A 126 -8.22 -7.44 0.65
CA LEU A 126 -8.64 -6.04 0.69
C LEU A 126 -10.16 -5.89 0.71
N HIS A 127 -10.68 -5.09 1.64
CA HIS A 127 -12.12 -4.80 1.76
C HIS A 127 -12.39 -3.54 2.60
N HIS A 128 -13.57 -2.94 2.46
CA HIS A 128 -14.03 -1.84 3.31
C HIS A 128 -13.03 -0.67 3.47
N CYS A 129 -12.38 -0.21 2.40
CA CYS A 129 -11.65 1.07 2.46
C CYS A 129 -12.63 2.24 2.30
N THR A 130 -12.20 3.47 2.54
CA THR A 130 -13.10 4.63 2.40
C THR A 130 -13.24 5.04 0.94
N ASP A 131 -12.15 5.03 0.17
CA ASP A 131 -12.14 5.37 -1.26
C ASP A 131 -11.82 4.14 -2.12
N GLY A 132 -10.63 4.01 -2.73
CA GLY A 132 -10.24 2.83 -3.51
C GLY A 132 -9.66 1.67 -2.68
N LEU A 133 -9.65 0.43 -3.20
CA LEU A 133 -8.78 -0.62 -2.62
C LEU A 133 -7.35 -0.50 -3.17
N ILE A 134 -7.19 -0.39 -4.49
CA ILE A 134 -5.89 -0.19 -5.13
C ILE A 134 -5.98 0.88 -6.22
N ASP A 135 -5.20 1.94 -6.06
CA ASP A 135 -5.14 3.04 -7.02
C ASP A 135 -3.77 3.09 -7.71
N VAL A 136 -3.75 3.11 -9.04
CA VAL A 136 -2.53 3.16 -9.85
C VAL A 136 -2.58 4.36 -10.76
N ALA A 137 -1.72 5.36 -10.53
CA ALA A 137 -1.76 6.61 -11.27
C ALA A 137 -0.37 7.24 -11.47
N LYS A 138 -0.34 8.41 -12.12
CA LYS A 138 0.83 9.29 -12.22
C LYS A 138 2.04 8.65 -12.90
N GLY A 139 1.80 7.87 -13.95
CA GLY A 139 2.81 7.24 -14.79
C GLY A 139 3.42 5.99 -14.17
N SER A 140 2.71 5.38 -13.22
CA SER A 140 3.04 4.06 -12.69
C SER A 140 3.03 3.00 -13.81
N THR A 141 3.96 2.05 -13.78
CA THR A 141 4.07 1.00 -14.81
C THR A 141 4.80 -0.23 -14.29
N ALA A 142 4.74 -1.35 -15.02
CA ALA A 142 5.28 -2.64 -14.60
C ALA A 142 4.75 -3.05 -13.21
N ILE A 143 3.43 -3.03 -13.07
CA ILE A 143 2.72 -3.42 -11.85
C ILE A 143 2.07 -4.78 -12.07
N THR A 144 2.18 -5.68 -11.10
CA THR A 144 1.43 -6.94 -11.07
C THR A 144 0.56 -6.98 -9.81
N ILE A 145 -0.71 -7.29 -9.99
CA ILE A 145 -1.67 -7.52 -8.90
C ILE A 145 -2.17 -8.96 -9.08
N SER A 146 -1.78 -9.87 -8.18
CA SER A 146 -2.11 -11.29 -8.33
C SER A 146 -2.51 -12.00 -7.06
N ASN A 147 -3.32 -13.05 -7.20
CA ASN A 147 -3.76 -13.90 -6.08
C ASN A 147 -4.43 -13.13 -4.92
N CYS A 148 -4.84 -11.87 -5.14
CA CYS A 148 -5.49 -11.05 -4.14
C CYS A 148 -6.97 -11.42 -4.03
N HIS A 149 -7.51 -11.20 -2.84
CA HIS A 149 -8.90 -11.39 -2.51
C HIS A 149 -9.55 -10.03 -2.23
N PHE A 150 -10.56 -9.68 -3.03
CA PHE A 150 -11.29 -8.42 -2.91
C PHE A 150 -12.74 -8.71 -2.55
N THR A 151 -13.29 -8.05 -1.52
CA THR A 151 -14.71 -8.17 -1.15
C THR A 151 -15.26 -6.85 -0.62
N ASP A 152 -16.60 -6.74 -0.57
CA ASP A 152 -17.33 -5.74 0.20
C ASP A 152 -16.81 -4.30 0.04
N HIS A 153 -16.80 -3.83 -1.22
CA HIS A 153 -16.24 -2.52 -1.55
C HIS A 153 -16.77 -2.01 -2.89
N ASN A 154 -17.03 -0.71 -3.00
CA ASN A 154 -17.63 -0.15 -4.21
C ASN A 154 -16.60 0.03 -5.33
N ASP A 155 -15.51 0.74 -5.03
CA ASP A 155 -14.49 1.17 -6.00
C ASP A 155 -13.21 0.34 -5.84
N VAL A 156 -13.10 -0.76 -6.59
CA VAL A 156 -12.07 -1.79 -6.33
C VAL A 156 -10.68 -1.36 -6.80
N MET A 157 -10.49 -1.10 -8.11
CA MET A 157 -9.19 -0.70 -8.66
C MET A 157 -9.32 0.42 -9.70
N LEU A 158 -8.64 1.54 -9.50
CA LEU A 158 -8.60 2.65 -10.46
C LEU A 158 -7.22 2.77 -11.12
N PHE A 159 -7.17 2.68 -12.46
CA PHE A 159 -5.95 2.84 -13.25
C PHE A 159 -5.98 4.13 -14.09
N GLY A 160 -5.18 5.11 -13.68
CA GLY A 160 -5.12 6.43 -14.30
C GLY A 160 -6.23 7.34 -13.78
N SER A 161 -5.89 8.27 -12.89
CA SER A 161 -6.88 9.13 -12.22
C SER A 161 -7.27 10.39 -13.01
N SER A 162 -6.74 10.60 -14.22
CA SER A 162 -6.99 11.83 -14.99
C SER A 162 -6.85 11.61 -16.51
N ASP A 163 -7.95 11.83 -17.24
CA ASP A 163 -8.08 11.60 -18.69
C ASP A 163 -6.95 12.22 -19.57
N PRO A 164 -6.46 13.47 -19.35
CA PRO A 164 -5.40 14.03 -20.18
C PRO A 164 -3.96 13.69 -19.70
N TYR A 165 -3.76 12.79 -18.74
CA TYR A 165 -2.43 12.55 -18.18
C TYR A 165 -1.54 11.67 -19.08
N ASN A 166 -0.80 12.30 -19.98
CA ASN A 166 0.03 11.63 -20.99
C ASN A 166 1.03 10.60 -20.44
N ALA A 167 1.53 10.77 -19.21
CA ALA A 167 2.47 9.81 -18.64
C ALA A 167 1.82 8.47 -18.26
N ASP A 168 0.49 8.37 -18.20
CA ASP A 168 -0.24 7.10 -18.00
C ASP A 168 -0.32 6.27 -19.30
N LYS A 169 0.02 6.82 -20.48
CA LYS A 169 0.05 6.05 -21.74
C LYS A 169 1.04 4.90 -21.75
N LYS A 170 2.06 4.95 -20.89
CA LYS A 170 3.05 3.89 -20.68
C LYS A 170 2.67 2.92 -19.56
N MET A 171 1.51 3.10 -18.93
CA MET A 171 1.05 2.25 -17.83
C MET A 171 0.86 0.82 -18.35
N GLN A 172 1.45 -0.12 -17.62
CA GLN A 172 1.28 -1.55 -17.84
C GLN A 172 1.02 -2.19 -16.49
N VAL A 173 -0.18 -2.75 -16.34
CA VAL A 173 -0.62 -3.44 -15.14
C VAL A 173 -1.09 -4.84 -15.53
N THR A 174 -0.57 -5.86 -14.85
CA THR A 174 -1.03 -7.24 -14.98
C THR A 174 -1.95 -7.55 -13.81
N ILE A 175 -3.19 -7.95 -14.12
CA ILE A 175 -4.14 -8.49 -13.14
C ILE A 175 -4.29 -9.98 -13.44
N ALA A 176 -3.96 -10.84 -12.50
CA ALA A 176 -4.01 -12.29 -12.72
C ALA A 176 -4.39 -13.05 -11.45
N LEU A 177 -5.24 -14.08 -11.58
CA LEU A 177 -5.56 -15.02 -10.50
C LEU A 177 -6.18 -14.38 -9.24
N ASN A 178 -6.70 -13.16 -9.35
CA ASN A 178 -7.41 -12.51 -8.25
C ASN A 178 -8.81 -13.08 -8.09
N HIS A 179 -9.28 -13.16 -6.84
CA HIS A 179 -10.65 -13.48 -6.52
C HIS A 179 -11.43 -12.19 -6.21
N PHE A 180 -12.33 -11.84 -7.11
CA PHE A 180 -13.32 -10.77 -6.93
C PHE A 180 -14.58 -11.39 -6.32
N GLY A 181 -14.68 -11.31 -5.00
CA GLY A 181 -15.74 -11.95 -4.23
C GLY A 181 -17.02 -11.11 -4.14
N ASN A 182 -17.86 -11.47 -3.16
CA ASN A 182 -19.15 -10.84 -2.96
C ASN A 182 -19.02 -9.40 -2.43
N GLY A 183 -20.05 -8.59 -2.67
CA GLY A 183 -20.12 -7.22 -2.16
C GLY A 183 -19.33 -6.19 -2.95
N LEU A 184 -18.76 -6.57 -4.10
CA LEU A 184 -18.10 -5.63 -5.02
C LEU A 184 -19.10 -4.96 -5.97
N VAL A 185 -18.90 -3.67 -6.28
CA VAL A 185 -19.79 -2.92 -7.20
C VAL A 185 -19.15 -2.69 -8.56
N GLU A 186 -17.99 -2.04 -8.62
CA GLU A 186 -17.35 -1.66 -9.89
C GLU A 186 -15.80 -1.63 -9.84
N ARG A 187 -15.17 -1.27 -10.97
CA ARG A 187 -13.72 -1.09 -11.15
C ARG A 187 -12.85 -2.35 -10.97
N MET A 188 -13.13 -3.41 -11.74
CA MET A 188 -12.38 -4.67 -11.70
C MET A 188 -11.72 -5.07 -13.06
N PRO A 189 -10.82 -4.25 -13.65
CA PRO A 189 -10.42 -2.89 -13.28
C PRO A 189 -11.26 -1.79 -13.98
N LYS A 190 -10.99 -0.51 -13.66
CA LYS A 190 -11.42 0.67 -14.42
C LYS A 190 -10.22 1.48 -14.89
#